data_AF-A0A3A9VGG0-F1
#
_entry.id   AF-A0A3A9VGG0-F1
#
_cell.length_a   1.000
_cell.length_b   1.000
_cell.length_c   1.000
_cell.angle_alpha   90.00
_cell.angle_beta   90.00
_cell.angle_gamma   90.00
#
_symmetry.space_group_name_H-M   'P 1'
#
loop_
_entity.id
_entity.type
_entity.pdbx_description
1 polymer ?
#
loop_
_entity_poly.entity_id
_entity_poly.type
_entity_poly.pdbx_seq_one_letter_code
_entity_poly.pdbx_strand_id
1 'polypeptide(L)' 'MYPYHNKIKQRIANNELVKYEFIECYKDISPCLLLYFNTEPYVRPIREHRFEEYKRILK' A
#
# COMPACT_ATOMS: atom_id res chain seq x y z
N MET A 1 -7.72 -0.71 -17.42
CA MET A 1 -7.76 -0.17 -16.04
C MET A 1 -6.96 -1.11 -15.15
N TYR A 2 -5.82 -0.68 -14.61
CA TYR A 2 -4.90 -1.59 -13.91
C TYR A 2 -5.47 -1.98 -12.54
N PRO A 3 -5.77 -3.27 -12.29
CA PRO A 3 -6.50 -3.76 -11.10
C PRO A 3 -5.69 -3.75 -9.80
N TYR A 4 -4.47 -3.22 -9.80
CA TYR A 4 -3.53 -3.27 -8.67
C TYR A 4 -4.07 -2.56 -7.42
N HIS A 5 -4.45 -1.29 -7.54
CA HIS A 5 -4.94 -0.51 -6.39
C HIS A 5 -6.29 -1.01 -5.88
N ASN A 6 -7.18 -1.45 -6.77
CA ASN A 6 -8.46 -2.03 -6.39
C ASN A 6 -8.27 -3.27 -5.52
N LYS A 7 -7.37 -4.19 -5.92
CA LYS A 7 -7.06 -5.38 -5.11
C LYS A 7 -6.47 -4.99 -3.75
N ILE A 8 -5.60 -3.99 -3.70
CA ILE A 8 -5.03 -3.51 -2.42
C ILE A 8 -6.13 -2.95 -1.51
N LYS A 9 -7.03 -2.11 -2.03
CA LYS A 9 -8.16 -1.58 -1.25
C LYS A 9 -9.07 -2.68 -0.73
N GLN A 10 -9.36 -3.68 -1.55
CA GLN A 10 -10.13 -4.85 -1.14
C GLN A 10 -9.44 -5.58 0.03
N ARG A 11 -8.13 -5.80 -0.05
CA ARG A 11 -7.37 -6.44 1.03
C ARG A 11 -7.36 -5.61 2.31
N ILE A 12 -7.22 -4.29 2.21
CA ILE A 12 -7.35 -3.39 3.36
C ILE A 12 -8.75 -3.52 3.98
N ALA A 13 -9.81 -3.52 3.16
CA ALA A 13 -11.18 -3.70 3.62
C ALA A 13 -11.44 -5.08 4.24
N ASN A 14 -10.71 -6.12 3.81
CA ASN A 14 -10.74 -7.46 4.39
C ASN A 14 -9.94 -7.59 5.71
N ASN A 15 -9.41 -6.50 6.26
CA ASN A 15 -8.52 -6.50 7.44
C ASN A 15 -7.25 -7.35 7.26
N GLU A 16 -6.77 -7.48 6.02
CA GLU A 16 -5.51 -8.18 5.73
C GLU A 16 -4.29 -7.28 5.99
N LEU A 17 -4.48 -5.95 6.08
CA LEU A 17 -3.41 -4.99 6.33
C LEU A 17 -2.95 -5.09 7.79
N VAL A 18 -1.67 -5.38 7.99
CA VAL A 18 -1.03 -5.50 9.30
C VAL A 18 -0.45 -4.16 9.76
N LYS A 19 0.27 -3.47 8.86
CA LYS A 19 0.89 -2.17 9.14
C LYS A 19 1.25 -1.45 7.84
N TYR A 20 1.60 -0.18 7.94
CA TYR A 20 2.15 0.60 6.84
C TYR A 20 3.33 1.46 7.33
N GLU A 21 4.30 1.71 6.45
CA GLU A 21 5.48 2.51 6.76
C GLU A 21 5.78 3.46 5.60
N PHE A 22 6.14 4.71 5.91
CA PHE A 22 6.70 5.64 4.94
C PHE A 22 8.23 5.47 4.96
N ILE A 23 8.78 5.08 3.82
CA ILE A 23 10.22 4.87 3.64
C ILE A 23 10.72 5.75 2.49
N GLU A 24 11.91 6.29 2.67
CA GLU A 24 12.51 7.20 1.69
C GLU A 24 12.77 6.48 0.37
N CYS A 25 13.23 5.23 0.42
CA CYS A 25 13.53 4.46 -0.77
C CYS A 25 13.16 2.98 -0.57
N TYR A 26 12.46 2.40 -1.54
CA TYR A 26 12.23 0.97 -1.65
C TYR A 26 12.49 0.51 -3.07
N LYS A 27 13.60 -0.21 -3.27
CA LYS A 27 14.11 -0.54 -4.61
C LYS A 27 14.33 0.76 -5.41
N ASP A 28 13.58 0.96 -6.49
CA ASP A 28 13.64 2.16 -7.35
C ASP A 28 12.46 3.13 -7.11
N ILE A 29 11.75 2.99 -5.98
CA ILE A 29 10.61 3.83 -5.63
C ILE A 29 10.98 4.73 -4.46
N SER A 30 10.96 6.04 -4.70
CA SER A 30 11.18 7.07 -3.70
C SER A 30 10.28 8.29 -4.00
N PRO A 31 9.58 8.86 -3.01
CA PRO A 31 9.28 8.29 -1.70
C PRO A 31 8.25 7.16 -1.80
N CYS A 32 8.30 6.18 -0.88
CA CYS A 32 7.47 4.98 -0.92
C CYS A 32 6.64 4.78 0.35
N LEU A 33 5.35 4.51 0.18
CA LEU A 33 4.48 4.00 1.25
C LEU A 33 4.41 2.49 1.10
N LEU A 34 4.99 1.77 2.05
CA LEU A 34 5.06 0.33 2.04
C LEU A 34 3.94 -0.26 2.90
N LEU A 35 3.04 -1.03 2.29
CA LEU A 35 1.94 -1.69 2.98
C LEU A 35 2.31 -3.14 3.27
N TYR A 36 2.10 -3.57 4.51
CA TYR A 36 2.34 -4.94 4.96
C TYR A 36 1.01 -5.66 5.18
N PHE A 37 0.88 -6.84 4.59
CA PHE A 37 -0.30 -7.70 4.65
C PHE A 37 0.03 -9.03 5.33
N ASN A 38 -0.97 -9.68 5.91
CA ASN A 38 -0.85 -11.03 6.49
C ASN A 38 -0.98 -12.16 5.46
N THR A 39 -1.42 -11.86 4.24
CA THR A 39 -1.55 -12.79 3.11
C THR A 39 -0.51 -12.50 2.02
N GLU A 40 -0.22 -13.50 1.19
CA GLU A 40 0.59 -13.26 -0.01
C GLU A 40 -0.21 -12.44 -1.04
N PRO A 41 0.39 -11.43 -1.67
CA PRO A 41 1.73 -10.89 -1.44
C PRO A 41 1.78 -9.95 -0.23
N TYR A 42 2.76 -10.22 0.63
CA TYR A 42 2.89 -9.59 1.94
C TYR A 42 3.23 -8.11 1.90
N VAL A 43 3.88 -7.64 0.83
CA VAL A 43 4.36 -6.26 0.73
C VAL A 43 3.85 -5.61 -0.54
N ARG A 44 3.29 -4.39 -0.41
CA ARG A 44 2.83 -3.58 -1.54
C ARG A 44 3.38 -2.16 -1.48
N PRO A 45 4.29 -1.78 -2.38
CA PRO A 45 4.75 -0.40 -2.48
C PRO A 45 3.71 0.46 -3.18
N ILE A 46 3.48 1.65 -2.64
CA ILE A 46 2.66 2.72 -3.17
C ILE A 46 3.58 3.91 -3.45
N ARG A 47 3.35 4.60 -4.57
CA ARG A 47 4.10 5.81 -4.97
C ARG A 47 3.45 7.07 -4.42
N GLU A 48 4.25 8.11 -4.23
CA GLU A 48 3.85 9.39 -3.65
C GLU A 48 2.53 9.97 -4.18
N HIS A 49 2.36 10.01 -5.50
CA HIS A 49 1.17 10.58 -6.14
C HIS A 49 -0.15 9.85 -5.79
N ARG A 50 -0.09 8.70 -5.10
CA ARG A 50 -1.24 7.96 -4.58
C ARG A 50 -1.39 8.08 -3.06
N PHE A 51 -0.46 8.71 -2.34
CA PHE A 51 -0.51 8.76 -0.88
C PHE A 51 -1.81 9.40 -0.37
N GLU A 52 -2.28 10.47 -1.00
CA GLU A 52 -3.54 11.13 -0.63
C GLU A 52 -4.75 10.20 -0.71
N GLU A 53 -4.75 9.25 -1.64
CA GLU A 53 -5.81 8.24 -1.76
C GLU A 53 -5.73 7.23 -0.61
N TYR A 54 -4.52 6.79 -0.26
CA TYR A 54 -4.30 5.81 0.80
C TYR A 54 -4.45 6.41 2.20
N LYS A 55 -4.04 7.66 2.43
CA LYS A 55 -4.26 8.39 3.70
C LYS A 55 -5.74 8.48 4.11
N ARG A 56 -6.66 8.43 3.14
CA ARG A 56 -8.11 8.43 3.42
C ARG A 56 -8.65 7.07 3.87
N ILE A 57 -7.93 5.99 3.55
CA ILE A 57 -8.36 4.60 3.77
C ILE A 57 -7.60 3.98 4.95
N LEU A 58 -6.33 4.34 5.11
CA LEU A 58 -5.49 3.99 6.25
C LEU A 58 -5.88 4.89 7.42
N LYS A 59 -6.49 4.31 8.46
CA LYS A 59 -6.82 4.97 9.73
C LYS A 59 -5.88 4.51 10.82
#